data_AF-V4X9D2-F1
#
_entry.id   AF-V4X9D2-F1
#
_cell.length_a   1.000
_cell.length_b   1.000
_cell.length_c   1.000
_cell.angle_alpha   90.00
_cell.angle_beta   90.00
_cell.angle_gamma   90.00
#
_symmetry.space_group_name_H-M   'P 1'
#
loop_
_entity.id
_entity.type
_entity.pdbx_description
1 polymer ?
#
loop_
_entity_poly.entity_id
_entity_poly.type
_entity_poly.pdbx_seq_one_letter_code
_entity_poly.pdbx_strand_id
1 'polypeptide(L)'
;TGYITEGQIYVDPDLNSQGLEPPVNVLPSLSRLMDDGIGEGLTREDHGDVSDQMYAAYAEGEDLRDLVNIVGREALSERDNKYLDFADSFETEFVDQDFDTNRDLEDTLDIGWDLLSMLPKEELNRVDEEFIETYYREEAADQEVVEAAD
;
A
#
# COMPACT_ATOMS: atom_id res chain seq x y z
N THR A 1 -18.17 1.26 15.17
CA THR A 1 -19.01 0.24 15.85
C THR A 1 -19.03 -1.04 15.03
N GLY A 2 -18.31 -2.10 15.45
CA GLY A 2 -18.15 -3.34 14.65
C GLY A 2 -18.90 -4.58 15.18
N TYR A 3 -19.78 -4.42 16.18
CA TYR A 3 -20.44 -5.55 16.86
C TYR A 3 -21.64 -6.14 16.07
N ILE A 4 -22.20 -5.40 15.11
CA ILE A 4 -23.40 -5.81 14.35
C ILE A 4 -23.13 -5.92 12.85
N THR A 5 -22.05 -5.29 12.36
CA THR A 5 -21.69 -5.25 10.94
C THR A 5 -20.56 -6.21 10.62
N GLU A 6 -20.39 -6.54 9.35
CA GLU A 6 -19.34 -7.42 8.81
C GLU A 6 -18.00 -6.70 8.57
N GLY A 7 -17.85 -5.49 9.12
CA GLY A 7 -16.71 -4.65 8.84
C GLY A 7 -16.96 -3.19 9.17
N GLN A 8 -15.95 -2.38 8.87
CA GLN A 8 -15.99 -0.93 8.97
C GLN A 8 -15.01 -0.31 7.97
N ILE A 9 -15.37 0.86 7.45
CA ILE A 9 -14.42 1.77 6.79
C ILE A 9 -14.19 2.90 7.79
N TYR A 10 -12.94 3.11 8.18
CA TYR A 10 -12.55 4.11 9.15
C TYR A 10 -12.10 5.39 8.45
N VAL A 11 -12.78 6.49 8.77
CA VAL A 11 -12.43 7.82 8.28
C VAL A 11 -11.53 8.48 9.32
N ASP A 12 -10.33 8.87 8.89
CA ASP A 12 -9.26 9.31 9.78
C ASP A 12 -9.11 10.84 9.79
N PRO A 13 -9.25 11.49 10.95
CA PRO A 13 -9.10 12.94 11.06
C PRO A 13 -7.69 13.45 10.71
N ASP A 14 -6.65 12.66 10.97
CA ASP A 14 -5.27 13.06 10.72
C ASP A 14 -4.97 13.03 9.22
N LEU A 15 -5.39 11.97 8.50
CA LEU A 15 -5.33 11.94 7.02
C LEU A 15 -6.15 13.09 6.40
N ASN A 16 -7.34 13.37 6.95
CA ASN A 16 -8.15 14.50 6.49
C ASN A 16 -7.46 15.85 6.72
N SER A 17 -6.72 16.01 7.83
CA SER A 17 -5.98 17.24 8.12
C SER A 17 -4.79 17.46 7.18
N GLN A 18 -4.26 16.38 6.59
CA GLN A 18 -3.21 16.40 5.57
C GLN A 18 -3.76 16.68 4.16
N GLY A 19 -5.09 16.64 3.99
CA GLY A 19 -5.76 16.95 2.73
C GLY A 19 -5.98 15.76 1.80
N LEU A 20 -5.84 14.52 2.30
CA LEU A 20 -6.08 13.30 1.52
C LEU A 20 -7.58 13.07 1.31
N GLU A 21 -7.98 12.78 0.06
CA GLU A 21 -9.38 12.66 -0.34
C GLU A 21 -9.63 11.35 -1.13
N PRO A 22 -10.33 10.35 -0.58
CA PRO A 22 -10.96 10.30 0.74
C PRO A 22 -9.97 9.94 1.88
N PRO A 23 -10.15 10.48 3.10
CA PRO A 23 -9.25 10.22 4.23
C PRO A 23 -9.58 8.89 4.92
N VAL A 24 -9.40 7.78 4.21
CA VAL A 24 -9.64 6.41 4.70
C VAL A 24 -8.36 5.82 5.25
N ASN A 25 -8.36 5.45 6.53
CA ASN A 25 -7.26 4.69 7.11
C ASN A 25 -7.55 3.19 7.00
N VAL A 26 -6.69 2.48 6.26
CA VAL A 26 -6.86 1.06 5.95
C VAL A 26 -6.59 0.16 7.15
N LEU A 27 -5.71 0.55 8.08
CA LEU A 27 -5.28 -0.31 9.20
C LEU A 27 -6.40 -0.65 10.20
N PRO A 28 -7.24 0.30 10.66
CA PRO A 28 -8.41 -0.01 11.48
C PRO A 28 -9.65 -0.39 10.66
N SER A 29 -9.59 -0.34 9.32
CA SER A 29 -10.67 -0.75 8.43
C SER A 29 -10.68 -2.27 8.23
N LEU A 30 -11.86 -2.83 7.94
CA LEU A 30 -12.00 -4.28 7.75
C LEU A 30 -13.24 -4.59 6.91
N SER A 31 -13.10 -5.55 6.00
CA SER A 31 -14.22 -6.28 5.38
C SER A 31 -14.08 -7.76 5.66
N ARG A 32 -15.02 -8.36 6.40
CA ARG A 32 -15.01 -9.81 6.70
C ARG A 32 -15.49 -10.68 5.54
N LEU A 33 -16.06 -10.08 4.51
CA LEU A 33 -16.57 -10.77 3.32
C LEU A 33 -15.65 -10.63 2.11
N MET A 34 -14.47 -10.01 2.28
CA MET A 34 -13.54 -9.77 1.19
C MET A 34 -13.15 -11.07 0.48
N ASP A 35 -12.78 -12.10 1.23
CA ASP A 35 -12.34 -13.40 0.69
C ASP A 35 -13.38 -14.06 -0.24
N ASP A 36 -14.67 -13.84 0.01
CA ASP A 36 -15.76 -14.38 -0.82
C ASP A 36 -16.00 -13.55 -2.11
N GLY A 37 -15.39 -12.37 -2.22
CA GLY A 37 -15.60 -11.39 -3.28
C GLY A 37 -14.42 -11.16 -4.22
N ILE A 38 -13.29 -11.84 -4.00
CA ILE A 38 -12.03 -11.63 -4.74
C ILE A 38 -11.53 -12.91 -5.44
N GLY A 39 -10.47 -12.78 -6.24
CA GLY A 39 -9.84 -13.90 -6.94
C GLY A 39 -10.38 -14.14 -8.35
N GLU A 40 -9.91 -15.24 -8.97
CA GLU A 40 -10.21 -15.60 -10.35
C GLU A 40 -11.72 -15.72 -10.61
N GLY A 41 -12.19 -15.08 -11.68
CA GLY A 41 -13.60 -15.09 -12.08
C GLY A 41 -14.51 -14.11 -11.34
N LEU A 42 -13.99 -13.42 -10.30
CA LEU A 42 -14.67 -12.31 -9.63
C LEU A 42 -13.96 -10.98 -9.87
N THR A 43 -12.64 -10.97 -9.68
CA THR A 43 -11.77 -9.79 -9.81
C THR A 43 -10.57 -10.14 -10.68
N ARG A 44 -9.40 -10.30 -10.07
CA ARG A 44 -8.16 -10.83 -10.66
C ARG A 44 -7.52 -11.82 -9.69
N GLU A 45 -6.70 -12.71 -10.21
CA GLU A 45 -6.07 -13.83 -9.47
C GLU A 45 -5.16 -13.39 -8.31
N ASP A 46 -4.56 -12.21 -8.41
CA ASP A 46 -3.56 -11.63 -7.49
C ASP A 46 -4.15 -10.74 -6.39
N HIS A 47 -5.47 -10.49 -6.39
CA HIS A 47 -6.08 -9.46 -5.54
C HIS A 47 -5.81 -9.68 -4.03
N GLY A 48 -5.94 -10.92 -3.55
CA GLY A 48 -5.72 -11.24 -2.14
C GLY A 48 -4.30 -10.90 -1.69
N ASP A 49 -3.32 -11.40 -2.44
CA ASP A 49 -1.89 -11.21 -2.20
C ASP A 49 -1.49 -9.72 -2.24
N VAL A 50 -1.96 -8.99 -3.25
CA VAL A 50 -1.68 -7.54 -3.37
C VAL A 50 -2.24 -6.79 -2.15
N SER A 51 -3.48 -7.09 -1.75
CA SER A 51 -4.09 -6.50 -0.55
C SER A 51 -3.29 -6.81 0.71
N ASP A 52 -2.93 -8.08 0.93
CA ASP A 52 -2.22 -8.53 2.13
C ASP A 52 -0.80 -7.96 2.24
N GLN A 53 -0.11 -7.85 1.11
CA GLN A 53 1.23 -7.29 1.02
C GLN A 53 1.22 -5.76 1.18
N MET A 54 0.30 -5.03 0.52
CA MET A 54 0.18 -3.58 0.70
C MET A 54 -0.16 -3.24 2.16
N TYR A 55 -1.07 -3.98 2.78
CA TYR A 55 -1.39 -3.81 4.20
C TYR A 55 -0.15 -4.05 5.08
N ALA A 56 0.66 -5.07 4.78
CA ALA A 56 1.92 -5.33 5.48
C ALA A 56 2.86 -4.15 5.43
N ALA A 57 3.11 -3.67 4.21
CA ALA A 57 4.11 -2.66 3.94
C ALA A 57 3.69 -1.30 4.50
N TYR A 58 2.40 -0.96 4.41
CA TYR A 58 1.88 0.26 5.02
C TYR A 58 1.96 0.22 6.55
N ALA A 59 1.62 -0.91 7.18
CA ALA A 59 1.75 -1.06 8.63
C ALA A 59 3.21 -0.93 9.12
N GLU A 60 4.16 -1.54 8.41
CA GLU A 60 5.59 -1.41 8.70
C GLU A 60 6.06 0.04 8.52
N GLY A 61 5.63 0.72 7.45
CA GLY A 61 5.98 2.12 7.22
C GLY A 61 5.44 3.06 8.29
N GLU A 62 4.22 2.84 8.79
CA GLU A 62 3.65 3.58 9.92
C GLU A 62 4.46 3.37 11.22
N ASP A 63 4.82 2.13 11.55
CA ASP A 63 5.69 1.83 12.71
C ASP A 63 7.07 2.49 12.57
N LEU A 64 7.58 2.59 11.33
CA LEU A 64 8.84 3.28 11.04
C LEU A 64 8.72 4.81 11.14
N ARG A 65 7.59 5.41 10.77
CA ARG A 65 7.33 6.87 10.99
C ARG A 65 7.44 7.21 12.47
N ASP A 66 6.87 6.37 13.35
CA ASP A 66 7.01 6.51 14.80
C ASP A 66 8.47 6.42 15.25
N LEU A 67 9.25 5.50 14.69
CA LEU A 67 10.68 5.37 14.97
C LEU A 67 11.47 6.60 14.50
N VAL A 68 11.18 7.13 13.30
CA VAL A 68 11.82 8.34 12.76
C VAL A 68 11.64 9.53 13.69
N ASN A 69 10.46 9.70 14.27
CA ASN A 69 10.19 10.78 15.24
C ASN A 69 11.07 10.70 16.49
N ILE A 70 11.68 9.53 16.78
CA ILE A 70 12.56 9.31 17.93
C ILE A 70 14.04 9.43 17.56
N VAL A 71 14.48 8.79 16.48
CA VAL A 71 15.91 8.62 16.16
C VAL A 71 16.40 9.40 14.93
N GLY A 72 15.48 9.96 14.12
CA GLY A 72 15.80 10.59 12.84
C GLY A 72 15.83 9.58 11.68
N ARG A 73 15.49 10.06 10.48
CA ARG A 73 15.40 9.21 9.27
C ARG A 73 16.76 8.68 8.82
N GLU A 74 17.82 9.47 9.02
CA GLU A 74 19.20 9.11 8.70
C GLU A 74 19.73 7.89 9.50
N ALA A 75 19.05 7.51 10.58
CA ALA A 75 19.39 6.35 11.38
C ALA A 75 18.77 5.04 10.88
N LEU A 76 17.83 5.12 9.91
CA LEU A 76 17.17 3.96 9.33
C LEU A 76 18.05 3.23 8.32
N SER A 77 17.81 1.93 8.16
CA SER A 77 18.44 1.16 7.09
C SER A 77 17.89 1.55 5.72
N GLU A 78 18.57 1.19 4.63
CA GLU A 78 18.05 1.42 3.27
C GLU A 78 16.70 0.73 3.05
N ARG A 79 16.52 -0.48 3.60
CA ARG A 79 15.26 -1.22 3.58
C ARG A 79 14.15 -0.42 4.27
N ASP A 80 14.41 0.06 5.48
CA ASP A 80 13.41 0.78 6.27
C ASP A 80 13.06 2.12 5.62
N ASN A 81 14.02 2.79 4.99
CA ASN A 81 13.73 3.98 4.19
C ASN A 81 12.76 3.66 3.04
N LYS A 82 12.93 2.53 2.34
CA LYS A 82 11.99 2.12 1.28
C LYS A 82 10.57 1.85 1.79
N TYR A 83 10.41 1.24 2.97
CA TYR A 83 9.07 1.06 3.57
C TYR A 83 8.44 2.40 4.00
N LEU A 84 9.26 3.35 4.44
CA LEU A 84 8.81 4.70 4.76
C LEU A 84 8.33 5.44 3.50
N ASP A 85 9.10 5.36 2.41
CA ASP A 85 8.74 5.94 1.11
C ASP A 85 7.52 5.25 0.50
N PHE A 86 7.40 3.93 0.68
CA PHE A 86 6.21 3.18 0.33
C PHE A 86 4.97 3.70 1.06
N ALA A 87 5.04 3.96 2.38
CA ALA A 87 3.90 4.45 3.13
C ALA A 87 3.48 5.87 2.71
N ASP A 88 4.45 6.74 2.46
CA ASP A 88 4.19 8.08 1.91
C ASP A 88 3.49 7.99 0.54
N SER A 89 4.00 7.14 -0.36
CA SER A 89 3.45 6.96 -1.71
C SER A 89 2.11 6.23 -1.71
N PHE A 90 1.90 5.30 -0.78
CA PHE A 90 0.62 4.63 -0.60
C PHE A 90 -0.50 5.63 -0.25
N GLU A 91 -0.21 6.60 0.62
CA GLU A 91 -1.19 7.62 0.98
C GLU A 91 -1.51 8.55 -0.21
N THR A 92 -0.49 9.00 -0.94
CA THR A 92 -0.64 10.00 -2.01
C THR A 92 -1.07 9.43 -3.36
N GLU A 93 -0.78 8.16 -3.64
CA GLU A 93 -1.07 7.54 -4.95
C GLU A 93 -2.23 6.54 -4.87
N PHE A 94 -2.33 5.77 -3.78
CA PHE A 94 -3.37 4.76 -3.63
C PHE A 94 -4.59 5.31 -2.89
N VAL A 95 -4.40 5.90 -1.70
CA VAL A 95 -5.52 6.41 -0.88
C VAL A 95 -6.11 7.68 -1.46
N ASP A 96 -5.26 8.65 -1.83
CA ASP A 96 -5.69 9.90 -2.44
C ASP A 96 -6.16 9.66 -3.89
N GLN A 97 -7.45 9.83 -4.10
CA GLN A 97 -8.11 9.59 -5.39
C GLN A 97 -8.86 10.82 -5.90
N ASP A 98 -9.15 11.79 -5.02
CA ASP A 98 -10.19 12.82 -5.19
C ASP A 98 -11.61 12.22 -5.24
N PHE A 99 -12.62 13.07 -5.08
CA PHE A 99 -14.03 12.68 -5.09
C PHE A 99 -14.63 12.49 -6.49
N ASP A 100 -13.95 12.98 -7.52
CA ASP A 100 -14.42 12.96 -8.91
C ASP A 100 -13.78 11.83 -9.75
N THR A 101 -12.81 11.11 -9.22
CA THR A 101 -12.16 9.98 -9.90
C THR A 101 -12.90 8.68 -9.61
N ASN A 102 -13.12 7.87 -10.64
CA ASN A 102 -13.68 6.53 -10.52
C ASN A 102 -12.68 5.53 -11.10
N ARG A 103 -11.90 4.87 -10.24
CA ARG A 103 -10.92 3.85 -10.63
C ARG A 103 -11.62 2.52 -10.84
N ASP A 104 -11.31 1.83 -11.93
CA ASP A 104 -11.67 0.43 -12.07
C ASP A 104 -10.78 -0.43 -11.16
N LEU A 105 -11.22 -1.67 -10.90
CA LEU A 105 -10.49 -2.55 -9.99
C LEU A 105 -9.11 -2.94 -10.57
N GLU A 106 -9.02 -3.13 -11.88
CA GLU A 106 -7.75 -3.41 -12.57
C GLU A 106 -6.76 -2.26 -12.36
N ASP A 107 -7.20 -1.00 -12.53
CA ASP A 107 -6.38 0.18 -12.27
C ASP A 107 -5.88 0.21 -10.81
N THR A 108 -6.76 -0.12 -9.86
CA THR A 108 -6.43 -0.17 -8.43
C THR A 108 -5.34 -1.20 -8.14
N LEU A 109 -5.46 -2.40 -8.70
CA LEU A 109 -4.46 -3.45 -8.53
C LEU A 109 -3.15 -3.10 -9.24
N ASP A 110 -3.22 -2.43 -10.39
CA ASP A 110 -2.03 -1.98 -11.12
C ASP A 110 -1.25 -0.90 -10.37
N ILE A 111 -1.93 0.07 -9.73
CA ILE A 111 -1.31 1.02 -8.80
C ILE A 111 -0.69 0.28 -7.61
N GLY A 112 -1.38 -0.73 -7.08
CA GLY A 112 -0.83 -1.59 -6.03
C GLY A 112 0.50 -2.21 -6.44
N TRP A 113 0.61 -2.73 -7.66
CA TRP A 113 1.87 -3.27 -8.18
C TRP A 113 2.94 -2.21 -8.44
N ASP A 114 2.58 -1.00 -8.86
CA ASP A 114 3.52 0.12 -8.96
C ASP A 114 4.17 0.40 -7.60
N LEU A 115 3.36 0.53 -6.55
CA LEU A 115 3.84 0.78 -5.19
C LEU A 115 4.64 -0.41 -4.64
N LEU A 116 4.16 -1.64 -4.79
CA LEU A 116 4.88 -2.82 -4.33
C LEU A 116 6.24 -2.98 -5.01
N SER A 117 6.38 -2.50 -6.25
CA SER A 117 7.64 -2.55 -6.99
C SER A 117 8.70 -1.55 -6.50
N MET A 118 8.35 -0.61 -5.61
CA MET A 118 9.34 0.20 -4.87
C MET A 118 10.16 -0.65 -3.91
N LEU A 119 9.57 -1.73 -3.39
CA LEU A 119 10.21 -2.67 -2.49
C LEU A 119 11.01 -3.72 -3.29
N PRO A 120 12.16 -4.18 -2.75
CA PRO A 120 12.86 -5.33 -3.32
C PRO A 120 11.98 -6.58 -3.36
N LYS A 121 12.16 -7.44 -4.36
CA LYS A 121 11.38 -8.69 -4.49
C LYS A 121 11.43 -9.56 -3.24
N GLU A 122 12.56 -9.57 -2.53
CA GLU A 122 12.77 -10.32 -1.30
C GLU A 122 11.91 -9.84 -0.12
N GLU A 123 11.35 -8.63 -0.19
CA GLU A 123 10.47 -8.06 0.82
C GLU A 123 8.98 -8.43 0.57
N LEU A 124 8.63 -8.92 -0.63
CA LEU A 124 7.28 -9.31 -1.02
C LEU A 124 6.89 -10.71 -0.51
N ASN A 125 6.88 -10.87 0.80
CA ASN A 125 6.74 -12.17 1.48
C ASN A 125 5.30 -12.71 1.57
N ARG A 126 4.30 -11.92 1.14
CA ARG A 126 2.87 -12.29 1.14
C ARG A 126 2.28 -12.42 -0.26
N VAL A 127 3.15 -12.45 -1.27
CA VAL A 127 2.75 -12.58 -2.67
C VAL A 127 3.37 -13.85 -3.24
N ASP A 128 2.56 -14.67 -3.89
CA ASP A 128 3.03 -15.87 -4.55
C ASP A 128 4.02 -15.54 -5.68
N GLU A 129 5.05 -16.39 -5.84
CA GLU A 129 6.17 -16.16 -6.77
C GLU A 129 5.69 -15.99 -8.22
N GLU A 130 4.62 -16.70 -8.61
CA GLU A 130 4.03 -16.58 -9.96
C GLU A 130 3.48 -15.19 -10.26
N PHE A 131 2.91 -14.50 -9.26
CA PHE A 131 2.41 -13.14 -9.41
C PHE A 131 3.55 -12.12 -9.41
N ILE A 132 4.60 -12.35 -8.60
CA ILE A 132 5.81 -11.52 -8.65
C ILE A 132 6.44 -11.59 -10.05
N GLU A 133 6.56 -12.78 -10.64
CA GLU A 133 7.10 -12.94 -12.00
C GLU A 133 6.26 -12.24 -13.08
N THR A 134 4.94 -12.16 -12.87
CA THR A 134 3.98 -11.65 -13.87
C THR A 134 3.80 -10.13 -13.79
N TYR A 135 3.73 -9.56 -12.58
CA TYR A 135 3.25 -8.18 -12.37
C TYR A 135 4.30 -7.23 -11.78
N TYR A 136 5.42 -7.72 -11.23
CA TYR A 136 6.47 -6.87 -10.65
C TYR A 136 7.18 -6.01 -11.71
N ARG A 137 7.35 -4.71 -11.45
CA ARG A 137 7.90 -3.73 -12.39
C ARG A 137 9.33 -3.37 -12.02
N GLU A 138 10.30 -4.03 -12.64
CA GLU A 138 11.74 -3.81 -12.37
C GLU A 138 12.21 -2.36 -12.59
N GLU A 139 11.59 -1.61 -13.51
CA GLU A 139 12.01 -0.23 -13.82
C GLU A 139 11.66 0.80 -12.73
N ALA A 140 10.67 0.52 -11.87
CA ALA A 140 10.28 1.43 -10.79
C ALA A 140 11.35 1.51 -9.68
N ALA A 141 12.06 0.40 -9.43
CA ALA A 141 13.12 0.33 -8.42
C ALA A 141 14.41 1.08 -8.83
N ASP A 142 14.63 1.30 -10.14
CA ASP A 142 15.86 1.91 -10.66
C ASP A 142 15.76 3.43 -10.87
N GLN A 143 14.55 4.01 -10.99
CA GLN A 143 14.41 5.46 -11.27
C GLN A 143 14.84 6.35 -10.09
N GLU A 144 14.61 5.95 -8.83
CA GLU A 144 15.04 6.73 -7.66
C GLU A 144 16.56 6.77 -7.48
N VAL A 145 17.28 5.74 -7.92
CA VAL A 145 18.75 5.68 -7.78
C VAL A 145 19.43 6.66 -8.74
N VAL A 146 18.81 6.97 -9.88
CA VAL A 146 19.36 7.88 -10.89
C VAL A 146 19.09 9.34 -10.52
N GLU A 147 17.91 9.67 -9.97
CA GLU A 147 17.60 11.06 -9.58
C GLU A 147 18.31 11.53 -8.30
N ALA A 148 18.63 10.62 -7.36
CA ALA A 148 19.42 10.96 -6.17
C ALA A 148 20.93 11.19 -6.46
N ALA A 149 21.38 10.93 -7.69
CA ALA A 149 22.78 10.98 -8.11
C ALA A 149 23.13 12.16 -9.06
N ASP A 150 22.15 13.00 -9.43
CA ASP A 150 22.32 14.17 -10.32
C ASP A 150 22.24 15.53 -9.58
#